data_AF-A0A968XDU5-F1
#
_entry.id   AF-A0A968XDU5-F1
#
_cell.length_a   1.000
_cell.length_b   1.000
_cell.length_c   1.000
_cell.angle_alpha   90.00
_cell.angle_beta   90.00
_cell.angle_gamma   90.00
#
_symmetry.space_group_name_H-M   'P 1'
#
loop_
_entity.id
_entity.type
_entity.pdbx_description
1 polymer ?
#
loop_
_entity_poly.entity_id
_entity_poly.type
_entity_poly.pdbx_seq_one_letter_code
_entity_poly.pdbx_strand_id
1 'polypeptide(L)'
;MPPEDFDRASIKIVRTQTSTAPDPSGTQLRQGYDLLIKPIADLLPKNPDDRIIIIPQGSLFLVPFQALQNDRGQFLIENHTLSPSILTLSLTKPAGKTTAQPLIVGNPSPLPKGFSPPTRR
;
A
#
# COMPACT_ATOMS: atom_id res chain seq x y z
N MET A 1 38.41 -11.11 -36.34
CA MET A 1 37.72 -10.97 -35.04
C MET A 1 37.33 -9.51 -34.87
N PRO A 2 36.11 -9.13 -35.27
CA PRO A 2 35.45 -7.89 -34.85
C PRO A 2 34.60 -8.15 -33.58
N PRO A 3 34.26 -7.11 -32.79
CA PRO A 3 33.40 -7.25 -31.63
C PRO A 3 31.95 -7.50 -32.07
N GLU A 4 31.33 -8.55 -31.50
CA GLU A 4 29.93 -8.87 -31.75
C GLU A 4 29.02 -7.84 -31.08
N ASP A 5 28.11 -7.36 -31.92
CA ASP A 5 27.10 -6.34 -31.68
C ASP A 5 26.07 -6.90 -30.69
N PHE A 6 26.17 -6.51 -29.41
CA PHE A 6 25.13 -6.81 -28.43
C PHE A 6 23.92 -5.94 -28.72
N ASP A 7 22.97 -6.53 -29.46
CA ASP A 7 21.63 -6.02 -29.70
C ASP A 7 20.92 -5.82 -28.35
N ARG A 8 21.07 -4.62 -27.79
CA ARG A 8 20.38 -4.19 -26.57
C ARG A 8 18.94 -3.96 -26.93
N ALA A 9 18.16 -5.05 -26.88
CA ALA A 9 16.70 -5.02 -26.94
C ALA A 9 16.19 -3.85 -26.09
N SER A 10 15.68 -2.85 -26.79
CA SER A 10 15.15 -1.64 -26.21
C SER A 10 13.94 -2.02 -25.36
N ILE A 11 14.09 -2.00 -24.04
CA ILE A 11 12.95 -2.00 -23.12
C ILE A 11 12.23 -0.68 -23.35
N LYS A 12 11.30 -0.67 -24.31
CA LYS A 12 10.29 0.37 -24.42
C LYS A 12 9.46 0.26 -23.15
N ILE A 13 9.71 1.15 -22.20
CA ILE A 13 8.79 1.46 -21.12
C ILE A 13 7.52 1.94 -21.81
N VAL A 14 6.56 1.03 -21.97
CA VAL A 14 5.19 1.36 -22.34
C VAL A 14 4.69 2.23 -21.19
N ARG A 15 4.67 3.54 -21.41
CA ARG A 15 3.89 4.46 -20.59
C ARG A 15 2.49 3.86 -20.54
N THR A 16 2.10 3.45 -19.34
CA THR A 16 0.78 2.96 -19.02
C THR A 16 -0.25 3.88 -19.65
N GLN A 17 -1.18 3.27 -20.34
CA GLN A 17 -2.27 3.91 -21.05
C GLN A 17 -2.98 4.85 -20.06
N THR A 18 -2.99 6.15 -20.36
CA THR A 18 -4.00 7.06 -19.83
C THR A 18 -5.34 6.56 -20.36
N SER A 19 -6.01 5.73 -19.57
CA SER A 19 -7.38 5.30 -19.81
C SER A 19 -8.28 6.52 -19.62
N THR A 20 -8.77 7.08 -20.72
CA THR A 20 -9.77 8.17 -20.78
C THR A 20 -11.20 7.60 -20.60
N ALA A 21 -11.36 6.56 -19.79
CA ALA A 21 -12.65 6.12 -19.28
C ALA A 21 -12.72 6.52 -17.80
N PRO A 22 -13.87 6.99 -17.28
CA PRO A 22 -14.01 7.25 -15.86
C PRO A 22 -13.71 5.96 -15.12
N ASP A 23 -12.60 5.92 -14.39
CA ASP A 23 -12.21 4.76 -13.61
C ASP A 23 -13.31 4.51 -12.57
N PRO A 24 -14.08 3.41 -12.66
CA PRO A 24 -15.18 3.16 -11.74
C PRO A 24 -14.67 3.11 -10.29
N SER A 25 -13.40 2.73 -10.11
CA SER A 25 -12.70 2.70 -8.82
C SER A 25 -12.54 4.10 -8.22
N GLY A 26 -12.22 5.10 -9.03
CA GLY A 26 -12.08 6.50 -8.57
C GLY A 26 -13.41 7.08 -8.07
N THR A 27 -14.53 6.69 -8.67
CA THR A 27 -15.86 7.12 -8.24
C THR A 27 -16.23 6.51 -6.89
N GLN A 28 -15.95 5.23 -6.68
CA GLN A 28 -16.21 4.53 -5.41
C GLN A 28 -15.37 5.08 -4.25
N LEU A 29 -14.11 5.43 -4.50
CA LEU A 29 -13.21 6.02 -3.49
C LEU A 29 -13.66 7.42 -3.05
N ARG A 30 -14.20 8.22 -3.98
CA ARG A 30 -14.80 9.52 -3.66
C ARG A 30 -16.09 9.36 -2.85
N GLN A 31 -16.96 8.46 -3.26
CA GLN A 31 -18.17 8.15 -2.49
C GLN A 31 -17.84 7.64 -1.08
N GLY A 32 -16.82 6.80 -0.94
CA GLY A 32 -16.32 6.35 0.36
C GLY A 32 -15.82 7.52 1.21
N TYR A 33 -15.11 8.48 0.62
CA TYR A 33 -14.68 9.68 1.32
C TYR A 33 -15.87 10.53 1.79
N ASP A 34 -16.84 10.79 0.90
CA ASP A 34 -18.03 11.58 1.21
C ASP A 34 -18.87 10.97 2.33
N LEU A 35 -18.96 9.64 2.39
CA LEU A 35 -19.74 8.94 3.41
C LEU A 35 -18.99 8.77 4.73
N LEU A 36 -17.67 8.54 4.70
CA LEU A 36 -16.91 8.11 5.88
C LEU A 36 -16.04 9.20 6.48
N ILE A 37 -15.51 10.12 5.68
CA ILE A 37 -14.49 11.09 6.10
C ILE A 37 -15.08 12.49 6.18
N LYS A 38 -15.81 12.92 5.15
CA LYS A 38 -16.41 14.27 5.09
C LYS A 38 -17.26 14.63 6.31
N PRO A 39 -18.10 13.72 6.86
CA PRO A 39 -18.90 14.04 8.04
C PRO A 39 -18.09 14.27 9.32
N ILE A 40 -16.85 13.80 9.36
CA ILE A 40 -15.94 13.91 10.51
C ILE A 40 -14.72 14.77 10.22
N ALA A 41 -14.68 15.46 9.07
CA ALA A 41 -13.49 16.18 8.60
C ALA A 41 -13.01 17.24 9.61
N ASP A 42 -13.94 17.90 10.29
CA ASP A 42 -13.63 18.93 11.29
C ASP A 42 -13.02 18.37 12.58
N LEU A 43 -13.11 17.05 12.79
CA LEU A 43 -12.53 16.34 13.92
C LEU A 43 -11.15 15.77 13.61
N LEU A 44 -10.72 15.78 12.35
CA LEU A 44 -9.42 15.26 11.96
C LEU A 44 -8.30 16.21 12.44
N PRO A 45 -7.14 15.67 12.86
CA PRO A 45 -5.98 16.48 13.18
C PRO A 45 -5.58 17.37 11.99
N LYS A 46 -5.30 18.65 12.27
CA LYS A 46 -4.85 19.60 11.24
C LYS A 46 -3.37 19.44 10.90
N ASN A 47 -2.60 18.86 11.82
CA ASN A 47 -1.19 18.59 11.61
C ASN A 47 -1.05 17.22 10.90
N PRO A 48 -0.41 17.15 9.72
CA PRO A 48 -0.28 15.90 8.97
C PRO A 48 0.58 14.83 9.69
N ASP A 49 1.46 15.26 10.59
CA ASP A 49 2.29 14.36 11.41
C ASP A 49 1.48 13.69 12.54
N ASP A 50 0.31 14.22 12.88
CA ASP A 50 -0.56 13.63 13.89
C ASP A 50 -1.20 12.36 13.34
N ARG A 51 -1.13 11.29 14.14
CA ARG A 51 -1.55 9.96 13.71
C ARG A 51 -3.04 9.77 13.88
N ILE A 52 -3.70 9.29 12.82
CA ILE A 52 -5.09 8.86 12.86
C ILE A 52 -5.15 7.35 12.96
N ILE A 53 -5.87 6.88 13.97
CA ILE A 53 -6.11 5.45 14.20
C ILE A 53 -7.53 5.12 13.73
N ILE A 54 -7.63 4.25 12.72
CA ILE A 54 -8.93 3.80 12.18
C ILE A 54 -9.25 2.42 12.75
N ILE A 55 -10.44 2.27 13.34
CA ILE A 55 -10.98 1.00 13.83
C ILE A 55 -12.15 0.60 12.93
N PRO A 56 -11.91 -0.09 11.79
CA PRO A 56 -13.00 -0.56 10.94
C PRO A 56 -13.88 -1.60 11.63
N GLN A 57 -15.12 -1.77 11.15
CA GLN A 57 -16.02 -2.84 11.60
C GLN A 57 -16.73 -3.47 10.39
N GLY A 58 -16.82 -4.80 10.35
CA GLY A 58 -17.54 -5.52 9.31
C GLY A 58 -16.99 -5.26 7.90
N SER A 59 -17.84 -4.80 6.98
CA SER A 59 -17.44 -4.53 5.59
C SER A 59 -16.38 -3.42 5.46
N LEU A 60 -16.19 -2.57 6.47
CA LEU A 60 -15.17 -1.51 6.45
C LEU A 60 -13.74 -2.04 6.43
N PHE A 61 -13.50 -3.32 6.76
CA PHE A 61 -12.20 -3.96 6.58
C PHE A 61 -11.73 -4.01 5.12
N LEU A 62 -12.67 -3.94 4.18
CA LEU A 62 -12.38 -3.96 2.75
C LEU A 62 -12.15 -2.54 2.19
N VAL A 63 -12.39 -1.50 2.98
CA VAL A 63 -12.24 -0.11 2.53
C VAL A 63 -10.76 0.28 2.61
N PRO A 64 -10.14 0.69 1.49
CA PRO A 64 -8.78 1.19 1.49
C PRO A 64 -8.79 2.65 1.96
N PHE A 65 -8.89 2.89 3.27
CA PHE A 65 -9.01 4.24 3.84
C PHE A 65 -7.92 5.21 3.36
N GLN A 66 -6.69 4.71 3.17
CA GLN A 66 -5.56 5.48 2.64
C GLN A 66 -5.80 6.02 1.23
N ALA A 67 -6.58 5.30 0.44
CA ALA A 67 -6.88 5.61 -0.96
C ALA A 67 -8.18 6.42 -1.13
N LEU A 68 -8.89 6.76 -0.06
CA LEU A 68 -10.07 7.62 -0.16
C LEU A 68 -9.66 9.00 -0.67
N GLN A 69 -10.44 9.55 -1.60
CA GLN A 69 -10.13 10.82 -2.25
C GLN A 69 -11.14 11.89 -1.90
N ASN A 70 -10.66 13.08 -1.57
CA ASN A 70 -11.53 14.24 -1.36
C ASN A 70 -12.07 14.81 -2.69
N ASP A 71 -12.91 15.86 -2.60
CA ASP A 71 -13.50 16.55 -3.76
C ASP A 71 -12.45 17.11 -4.74
N ARG A 72 -11.21 17.33 -4.27
CA ARG A 72 -10.07 17.81 -5.07
C ARG A 72 -9.24 16.68 -5.69
N GLY A 73 -9.61 15.42 -5.44
CA GLY A 73 -8.89 14.23 -5.90
C GLY A 73 -7.64 13.88 -5.10
N GLN A 74 -7.42 14.51 -3.94
CA GLN A 74 -6.26 14.23 -3.07
C GLN A 74 -6.56 13.01 -2.19
N PHE A 75 -5.59 12.12 -2.06
CA PHE A 75 -5.72 10.94 -1.21
C PHE A 75 -5.63 11.30 0.28
N LEU A 76 -6.35 10.55 1.12
CA LEU A 76 -6.34 10.78 2.56
C LEU A 76 -4.95 10.62 3.19
N ILE A 77 -4.13 9.72 2.65
CA ILE A 77 -2.74 9.48 3.10
C ILE A 77 -1.79 10.65 2.80
N GLU A 78 -2.11 11.52 1.85
CA GLU A 78 -1.25 12.69 1.55
C GLU A 78 -1.28 13.72 2.68
N ASN A 79 -2.39 13.79 3.41
CA ASN A 79 -2.62 14.81 4.43
C ASN A 79 -2.59 14.25 5.85
N HIS A 80 -2.62 12.92 6.02
CA HIS A 80 -2.69 12.31 7.35
C HIS A 80 -1.91 10.99 7.43
N THR A 81 -1.19 10.81 8.53
CA THR A 81 -0.58 9.53 8.86
C THR A 81 -1.64 8.57 9.39
N LEU A 82 -2.14 7.68 8.52
CA LEU A 82 -3.15 6.68 8.88
C LEU A 82 -2.52 5.38 9.38
N SER A 83 -3.02 4.85 10.48
CA SER A 83 -2.70 3.49 10.93
C SER A 83 -3.99 2.68 11.06
N PRO A 84 -4.07 1.50 10.40
CA PRO A 84 -5.11 0.55 10.75
C PRO A 84 -4.89 0.13 12.20
N SER A 85 -5.98 0.04 12.95
CA SER A 85 -5.99 -0.65 14.24
C SER A 85 -7.07 -1.69 14.19
N ILE A 86 -6.80 -2.87 14.75
CA ILE A 86 -7.94 -3.66 15.23
C ILE A 86 -7.60 -4.53 16.44
N LEU A 87 -6.45 -5.20 16.46
CA LEU A 87 -6.03 -6.08 17.57
C LEU A 87 -4.50 -6.03 17.79
N THR A 88 -3.79 -5.26 16.98
CA THR A 88 -2.32 -5.23 16.91
C THR A 88 -1.68 -4.47 18.08
N LEU A 89 -2.28 -3.36 18.56
CA LEU A 89 -1.76 -2.65 19.73
C LEU A 89 -1.82 -3.51 21.01
N SER A 90 -2.83 -4.36 21.16
CA SER A 90 -2.98 -5.24 22.33
C SER A 90 -2.07 -6.48 22.30
N LEU A 91 -1.57 -6.88 21.12
CA LEU A 91 -0.72 -8.07 20.93
C LEU A 91 0.76 -7.73 20.70
N THR A 92 1.10 -6.47 20.40
CA THR A 92 2.50 -6.04 20.31
C THR A 92 3.05 -5.76 21.70
N LYS A 93 3.60 -6.80 22.34
CA LYS A 93 4.68 -6.58 23.30
C LYS A 93 5.79 -5.86 22.51
N PRO A 94 6.37 -4.75 23.00
CA PRO A 94 7.49 -4.12 22.31
C PRO A 94 8.59 -5.17 22.16
N ALA A 95 8.73 -5.72 20.96
CA ALA A 95 9.88 -6.52 20.62
C ALA A 95 11.03 -5.53 20.57
N GLY A 96 11.89 -5.56 21.60
CA GLY A 96 13.16 -4.85 21.56
C GLY A 96 13.84 -5.16 20.23
N LYS A 97 14.46 -4.16 19.58
CA LYS A 97 15.11 -4.29 18.28
C LYS A 97 15.99 -5.55 18.24
N THR A 98 15.45 -6.66 17.74
CA THR A 98 16.23 -7.85 17.49
C THR A 98 16.94 -7.61 16.18
N THR A 99 18.25 -7.82 16.15
CA THR A 99 19.07 -7.86 14.93
C THR A 99 18.72 -9.10 14.10
N ALA A 100 17.44 -9.25 13.73
CA ALA A 100 16.93 -10.40 13.00
C ALA A 100 17.24 -10.22 11.51
N GLN A 101 17.81 -11.28 10.91
CA GLN A 101 18.09 -11.33 9.48
C GLN A 101 16.76 -11.28 8.70
N PRO A 102 16.63 -10.44 7.66
CA PRO A 102 15.38 -10.30 6.92
C PRO A 102 15.07 -11.60 6.14
N LEU A 103 13.85 -12.11 6.30
CA LEU A 103 13.31 -13.21 5.49
C LEU A 103 12.56 -12.64 4.30
N ILE A 104 13.04 -12.91 3.09
CA ILE A 104 12.41 -12.50 1.83
C ILE A 104 11.74 -13.73 1.22
N VAL A 105 10.43 -13.69 1.01
CA VAL A 105 9.66 -14.78 0.40
C VAL A 105 9.06 -14.29 -0.92
N GLY A 106 9.39 -14.94 -2.03
CA GLY A 106 8.90 -14.62 -3.37
C GLY A 106 8.05 -15.74 -3.97
N ASN A 107 6.93 -15.35 -4.59
CA ASN A 107 5.99 -16.18 -5.37
C ASN A 107 5.81 -17.64 -4.91
N PRO A 108 5.22 -17.87 -3.72
CA PRO A 108 5.01 -19.22 -3.26
C PRO A 108 3.69 -19.79 -3.79
N SER A 109 3.74 -20.70 -4.78
CA SER A 109 2.96 -21.95 -4.73
C SER A 109 3.35 -22.95 -5.84
N PRO A 110 3.55 -24.24 -5.51
CA PRO A 110 3.57 -24.81 -4.16
C PRO A 110 4.96 -24.64 -3.51
N LEU A 111 5.04 -24.58 -2.18
CA LEU A 111 6.34 -24.47 -1.48
C LEU A 111 7.16 -25.79 -1.59
N PRO A 112 8.48 -25.72 -1.86
CA PRO A 112 9.33 -26.92 -1.95
C PRO A 112 9.66 -27.53 -0.58
N LYS A 113 9.58 -28.86 -0.45
CA LYS A 113 10.23 -29.60 0.66
C LYS A 113 11.73 -29.65 0.41
N GLY A 114 12.56 -29.33 1.42
CA GLY A 114 14.02 -29.31 1.28
C GLY A 114 14.59 -28.04 0.63
N PHE A 115 13.85 -26.93 0.65
CA PHE A 115 14.41 -25.64 0.21
C PHE A 115 15.53 -25.20 1.15
N SER A 116 16.77 -25.24 0.67
CA SER A 116 17.93 -24.57 1.28
C SER A 116 18.38 -23.42 0.37
N PRO A 117 18.49 -22.19 0.90
CA PRO A 117 18.82 -20.99 0.13
C PRO A 117 20.27 -21.00 -0.41
N PRO A 118 20.56 -20.26 -1.49
CA PRO A 118 21.84 -20.33 -2.20
C PRO A 118 23.03 -19.83 -1.35
N THR A 119 24.13 -20.61 -1.34
CA THR A 119 25.44 -20.19 -0.81
C THR A 119 26.19 -19.37 -1.86
N ARG A 120 26.66 -18.18 -1.47
CA ARG A 120 27.46 -17.29 -2.33
C ARG A 120 28.91 -17.80 -2.40
N ARG A 121 29.43 -18.08 -3.60
CA ARG A 121 30.88 -18.21 -3.86
C ARG A 121 31.42 -16.89 -4.38
#